data_AF-R7ZNX2-F1
#
_entry.id   AF-R7ZNX2-F1
#
_cell.length_a   1.000
_cell.length_b   1.000
_cell.length_c   1.000
_cell.angle_alpha   90.00
_cell.angle_beta   90.00
_cell.angle_gamma   90.00
#
_symmetry.space_group_name_H-M   'P 1'
#
loop_
_entity.id
_entity.type
_entity.pdbx_description
1 polymer ?
#
loop_
_entity_poly.entity_id
_entity_poly.type
_entity_poly.pdbx_seq_one_letter_code
_entity_poly.pdbx_strand_id
1 'polypeptide(L)'
;MQGSAFGAEGNIIKDVAHKLWNMQAAKALGCRRVKFTGAGRGKEGGLDAVIAVLKEIAPAAEEMDVLVTVENHANNNIETIEDYDRIFEAVDSTHVGMCMDNGHFDGSSIDLMEVVDRFHSKIMHVDLKDTERKGIHRVVNFGDGVTDNEGVIQKLLGYGYKGYLVVEMAPPRNEETLVQDLRRAYGLFEKYQR
;
A
#
# COMPACT_ATOMS: atom_id res chain seq x y z
N MET A 1 9.97 -3.95 -1.12
CA MET A 1 10.16 -4.63 0.20
C MET A 1 9.02 -4.19 1.13
N GLN A 2 8.41 -5.12 1.88
CA GLN A 2 7.52 -4.76 2.99
C GLN A 2 8.36 -4.47 4.23
N GLY A 3 8.18 -3.31 4.84
CA GLY A 3 8.81 -2.95 6.11
C GLY A 3 7.88 -3.13 7.31
N SER A 4 8.36 -2.73 8.49
CA SER A 4 7.57 -2.78 9.73
C SER A 4 6.49 -1.69 9.79
N ALA A 5 5.43 -1.94 10.56
CA ALA A 5 4.35 -0.99 10.75
C ALA A 5 4.79 0.29 11.47
N PHE A 6 4.09 1.40 11.25
CA PHE A 6 4.14 2.59 12.11
C PHE A 6 3.33 2.33 13.39
N GLY A 7 3.94 2.54 14.56
CA GLY A 7 3.28 2.27 15.85
C GLY A 7 3.85 3.06 17.02
N ALA A 8 4.58 4.15 16.75
CA ALA A 8 5.20 4.93 17.80
C ALA A 8 4.16 5.60 18.72
N GLU A 9 4.25 5.31 20.02
CA GLU A 9 3.51 6.01 21.08
C GLU A 9 4.45 6.94 21.85
N GLY A 10 4.16 8.24 21.80
CA GLY A 10 4.97 9.27 22.45
C GLY A 10 6.29 9.56 21.74
N ASN A 11 7.23 8.61 21.70
CA ASN A 11 8.56 8.78 21.11
C ASN A 11 8.71 8.07 19.76
N ILE A 12 8.91 8.87 18.70
CA ILE A 12 9.01 8.39 17.32
C ILE A 12 10.39 7.86 16.92
N ILE A 13 11.43 8.04 17.74
CA ILE A 13 12.84 7.75 17.37
C ILE A 13 13.03 6.28 16.94
N LYS A 14 12.41 5.35 17.66
CA LYS A 14 12.48 3.91 17.33
C LYS A 14 11.92 3.65 15.93
N ASP A 15 10.79 4.25 15.62
CA ASP A 15 10.15 4.09 14.32
C ASP A 15 11.01 4.71 13.22
N VAL A 16 11.46 5.96 13.38
CA VAL A 16 12.36 6.62 12.42
C VAL A 16 13.59 5.73 12.14
N ALA A 17 14.27 5.24 13.18
CA ALA A 17 15.42 4.36 13.03
C ALA A 17 15.09 3.07 12.25
N HIS A 18 13.99 2.41 12.56
CA HIS A 18 13.55 1.21 11.85
C HIS A 18 13.28 1.50 10.36
N LYS A 19 12.65 2.63 10.04
CA LYS A 19 12.32 2.98 8.65
C LYS A 19 13.59 3.31 7.87
N LEU A 20 14.54 4.02 8.48
CA LEU A 20 15.86 4.27 7.88
C LEU A 20 16.62 2.97 7.60
N TRP A 21 16.63 2.02 8.52
CA TRP A 21 17.27 0.71 8.28
C TRP A 21 16.59 -0.09 7.17
N ASN A 22 15.25 -0.07 7.10
CA ASN A 22 14.53 -0.70 5.99
C ASN A 22 14.85 -0.04 4.64
N MET A 23 14.96 1.29 4.58
CA MET A 23 15.38 2.00 3.35
C MET A 23 16.82 1.65 2.95
N GLN A 24 17.75 1.59 3.92
CA GLN A 24 19.13 1.17 3.67
C GLN A 24 19.21 -0.28 3.17
N ALA A 25 18.46 -1.19 3.79
CA ALA A 25 18.41 -2.58 3.37
C ALA A 25 17.78 -2.71 1.97
N ALA A 26 16.73 -1.96 1.66
CA ALA A 26 16.14 -1.94 0.33
C ALA A 26 17.15 -1.47 -0.72
N LYS A 27 17.86 -0.36 -0.46
CA LYS A 27 18.92 0.15 -1.32
C LYS A 27 20.03 -0.89 -1.51
N ALA A 28 20.47 -1.56 -0.46
CA ALA A 28 21.48 -2.61 -0.53
C ALA A 28 21.03 -3.82 -1.37
N LEU A 29 19.72 -4.12 -1.39
CA LEU A 29 19.11 -5.15 -2.22
C LEU A 29 18.80 -4.68 -3.66
N GLY A 30 19.19 -3.46 -4.03
CA GLY A 30 18.87 -2.87 -5.34
C GLY A 30 17.39 -2.50 -5.52
N CYS A 31 16.61 -2.51 -4.43
CA CYS A 31 15.22 -2.08 -4.43
C CYS A 31 15.14 -0.55 -4.31
N ARG A 32 14.35 0.08 -5.17
CA ARG A 32 14.04 1.52 -5.08
C ARG A 32 12.79 1.82 -4.25
N ARG A 33 12.06 0.82 -3.75
CA ARG A 33 10.76 1.05 -3.09
C ARG A 33 10.56 0.19 -1.84
N VAL A 34 10.05 0.81 -0.79
CA VAL A 34 9.69 0.17 0.47
C VAL A 34 8.25 0.56 0.83
N LYS A 35 7.40 -0.44 1.08
CA LYS A 35 6.05 -0.22 1.59
C LYS A 35 5.98 -0.38 3.11
N PHE A 36 5.26 0.52 3.77
CA PHE A 36 4.98 0.49 5.20
C PHE A 36 3.48 0.68 5.42
N THR A 37 2.91 0.07 6.46
CA THR A 37 1.53 0.27 6.89
C THR A 37 1.50 0.83 8.31
N GLY A 38 0.35 1.28 8.80
CA GLY A 38 0.18 1.68 10.20
C GLY A 38 -0.12 0.51 11.13
N ALA A 39 -0.19 0.78 12.43
CA ALA A 39 -0.83 -0.10 13.40
C ALA A 39 -2.36 0.02 13.32
N GLY A 40 -3.06 -0.90 13.99
CA GLY A 40 -4.52 -0.87 14.11
C GLY A 40 -5.02 0.46 14.68
N ARG A 41 -6.11 0.97 14.14
CA ARG A 41 -6.68 2.27 14.55
C ARG A 41 -7.00 2.26 16.05
N GLY A 42 -6.47 3.24 16.77
CA GLY A 42 -6.65 3.36 18.22
C GLY A 42 -5.98 2.27 19.05
N LYS A 43 -5.08 1.46 18.47
CA LYS A 43 -4.29 0.47 19.19
C LYS A 43 -2.93 1.00 19.59
N GLU A 44 -2.17 1.47 18.61
CA GLU A 44 -0.83 2.01 18.81
C GLU A 44 -0.59 3.15 17.82
N GLY A 45 0.18 4.13 18.26
CA GLY A 45 0.45 5.34 17.49
C GLY A 45 -0.84 6.07 17.10
N GLY A 46 -0.91 6.48 15.85
CA GLY A 46 -1.99 7.29 15.29
C GLY A 46 -1.52 7.97 14.03
N LEU A 47 -2.46 8.55 13.27
CA LEU A 47 -2.11 9.22 12.02
C LEU A 47 -1.07 10.35 12.23
N ASP A 48 -1.16 11.08 13.34
CA ASP A 48 -0.20 12.14 13.67
C ASP A 48 1.22 11.59 13.88
N ALA A 49 1.34 10.41 14.51
CA ALA A 49 2.62 9.75 14.70
C ALA A 49 3.18 9.23 13.37
N VAL A 50 2.33 8.69 12.48
CA VAL A 50 2.69 8.31 11.11
C VAL A 50 3.26 9.51 10.37
N ILE A 51 2.54 10.64 10.36
CA ILE A 51 2.96 11.88 9.70
C ILE A 51 4.28 12.39 10.28
N ALA A 52 4.44 12.38 11.59
CA ALA A 52 5.68 12.81 12.24
C ALA A 52 6.88 11.95 11.81
N VAL A 53 6.73 10.62 11.78
CA VAL A 53 7.78 9.72 11.29
C VAL A 53 8.08 9.96 9.81
N LEU A 54 7.05 10.14 8.97
CA LEU A 54 7.21 10.40 7.54
C LEU A 54 8.00 11.69 7.27
N LYS A 55 7.73 12.76 8.03
CA LYS A 55 8.50 14.02 7.94
C LYS A 55 9.98 13.82 8.22
N GLU A 56 10.32 13.02 9.24
CA GLU A 56 11.70 12.76 9.62
C GLU A 56 12.44 11.89 8.59
N ILE A 57 11.75 10.93 7.96
CA ILE A 57 12.40 10.02 7.00
C ILE A 57 12.40 10.53 5.55
N ALA A 58 11.54 11.49 5.20
CA ALA A 58 11.42 11.99 3.82
C ALA A 58 12.74 12.55 3.25
N PRO A 59 13.52 13.39 3.96
CA PRO A 59 14.81 13.87 3.45
C PRO A 59 15.80 12.72 3.16
N ALA A 60 15.81 11.70 4.02
CA ALA A 60 16.65 10.52 3.82
C ALA A 60 16.15 9.67 2.65
N ALA A 61 14.83 9.56 2.45
CA ALA A 61 14.25 8.86 1.30
C ALA A 61 14.68 9.52 -0.02
N GLU A 62 14.67 10.85 -0.08
CA GLU A 62 15.15 11.65 -1.22
C GLU A 62 16.64 11.47 -1.46
N GLU A 63 17.48 11.60 -0.42
CA GLU A 63 18.93 11.43 -0.53
C GLU A 63 19.31 10.00 -0.97
N MET A 64 18.59 8.99 -0.47
CA MET A 64 18.84 7.60 -0.82
C MET A 64 18.28 7.20 -2.20
N ASP A 65 17.45 8.05 -2.81
CA ASP A 65 16.57 7.76 -3.94
C ASP A 65 15.69 6.51 -3.71
N VAL A 66 15.09 6.42 -2.52
CA VAL A 66 14.16 5.35 -2.14
C VAL A 66 12.75 5.91 -2.04
N LEU A 67 11.81 5.26 -2.70
CA LEU A 67 10.39 5.58 -2.67
C LEU A 67 9.74 4.89 -1.47
N VAL A 68 9.27 5.68 -0.51
CA VAL A 68 8.47 5.25 0.62
C VAL A 68 7.00 5.25 0.22
N THR A 69 6.34 4.11 0.29
CA THR A 69 4.92 4.00 -0.02
C THR A 69 4.11 3.57 1.19
N VAL A 70 3.10 4.35 1.57
CA VAL A 70 2.26 4.04 2.72
C VAL A 70 1.00 3.30 2.29
N GLU A 71 0.79 2.14 2.89
CA GLU A 71 -0.21 1.15 2.52
C GLU A 71 -1.48 1.30 3.36
N ASN A 72 -2.64 1.29 2.71
CA ASN A 72 -3.93 1.37 3.38
C ASN A 72 -4.36 0.00 3.87
N HIS A 73 -4.77 -0.09 5.13
CA HIS A 73 -5.29 -1.32 5.73
C HIS A 73 -6.64 -1.04 6.38
N ALA A 74 -7.56 -2.00 6.33
CA ALA A 74 -8.85 -1.87 6.99
C ALA A 74 -8.70 -1.91 8.51
N ASN A 75 -9.41 -1.06 9.25
CA ASN A 75 -9.26 -0.83 10.69
C ASN A 75 -7.86 -0.37 11.10
N ASN A 76 -7.13 0.32 10.22
CA ASN A 76 -5.76 0.79 10.43
C ASN A 76 -5.71 2.30 10.61
N ASN A 77 -4.62 2.84 11.15
CA ASN A 77 -4.37 4.28 11.20
C ASN A 77 -4.26 4.94 9.81
N ILE A 78 -4.03 4.15 8.75
CA ILE A 78 -3.99 4.59 7.36
C ILE A 78 -5.06 3.79 6.61
N GLU A 79 -6.23 4.39 6.39
CA GLU A 79 -7.41 3.65 5.92
C GLU A 79 -8.31 4.42 4.97
N THR A 80 -8.51 5.72 5.20
CA THR A 80 -9.48 6.53 4.44
C THR A 80 -8.81 7.53 3.51
N ILE A 81 -9.59 8.08 2.58
CA ILE A 81 -9.14 9.17 1.70
C ILE A 81 -8.64 10.37 2.53
N GLU A 82 -9.34 10.72 3.60
CA GLU A 82 -9.00 11.83 4.49
C GLU A 82 -7.68 11.58 5.23
N ASP A 83 -7.36 10.34 5.60
CA ASP A 83 -6.06 10.02 6.18
C ASP A 83 -4.93 10.33 5.18
N TYR A 84 -5.11 9.97 3.91
CA TYR A 84 -4.14 10.26 2.85
C TYR A 84 -4.03 11.73 2.50
N ASP A 85 -5.15 12.47 2.50
CA ASP A 85 -5.10 13.93 2.35
C ASP A 85 -4.21 14.55 3.42
N ARG A 86 -4.44 14.18 4.69
CA ARG A 86 -3.64 14.70 5.81
C ARG A 86 -2.16 14.33 5.70
N ILE A 87 -1.85 13.11 5.23
CA ILE A 87 -0.46 12.68 5.00
C ILE A 87 0.19 13.52 3.90
N PHE A 88 -0.45 13.66 2.75
CA PHE A 88 0.13 14.36 1.60
C PHE A 88 0.12 15.88 1.72
N GLU A 89 -0.80 16.46 2.52
CA GLU A 89 -0.76 17.87 2.90
C GLU A 89 0.40 18.15 3.86
N ALA A 90 0.67 17.24 4.80
CA ALA A 90 1.70 17.43 5.82
C ALA A 90 3.12 17.05 5.35
N VAL A 91 3.25 16.17 4.35
CA VAL A 91 4.54 15.63 3.88
C VAL A 91 4.72 15.95 2.39
N ASP A 92 5.35 17.09 2.13
CA ASP A 92 5.68 17.51 0.75
C ASP A 92 7.00 16.86 0.30
N SER A 93 6.90 15.64 -0.22
CA SER A 93 8.02 14.92 -0.82
C SER A 93 7.59 14.17 -2.08
N THR A 94 8.47 14.12 -3.08
CA THR A 94 8.31 13.29 -4.28
C THR A 94 8.64 11.82 -4.04
N HIS A 95 9.26 11.51 -2.90
CA HIS A 95 9.69 10.16 -2.51
C HIS A 95 8.76 9.51 -1.50
N VAL A 96 7.70 10.21 -1.06
CA VAL A 96 6.62 9.66 -0.24
C VAL A 96 5.34 9.57 -1.08
N GLY A 97 4.74 8.38 -1.14
CA GLY A 97 3.53 8.13 -1.90
C GLY A 97 2.65 7.04 -1.29
N MET A 98 1.66 6.59 -2.04
CA MET A 98 0.69 5.58 -1.65
C MET A 98 1.07 4.20 -2.20
N CYS A 99 0.94 3.19 -1.35
CA CYS A 99 0.70 1.82 -1.78
C CYS A 99 -0.81 1.58 -1.72
N MET A 100 -1.46 1.50 -2.88
CA MET A 100 -2.90 1.32 -2.97
C MET A 100 -3.21 -0.18 -2.91
N ASP A 101 -3.72 -0.67 -1.78
CA ASP A 101 -4.31 -1.99 -1.66
C ASP A 101 -5.83 -1.91 -1.90
N ASN A 102 -6.26 -2.48 -3.02
CA ASN A 102 -7.65 -2.40 -3.45
C ASN A 102 -8.59 -3.18 -2.52
N GLY A 103 -8.17 -4.34 -2.03
CA GLY A 103 -8.99 -5.20 -1.18
C GLY A 103 -9.18 -4.64 0.22
N HIS A 104 -8.20 -3.92 0.76
CA HIS A 104 -8.33 -3.18 2.00
C HIS A 104 -9.26 -1.97 1.87
N PHE A 105 -9.15 -1.17 0.80
CA PHE A 105 -10.06 -0.05 0.58
C PHE A 105 -11.51 -0.51 0.41
N ASP A 106 -11.78 -1.54 -0.41
CA ASP A 106 -13.11 -2.14 -0.50
C ASP A 106 -13.57 -2.67 0.87
N GLY A 107 -12.67 -3.30 1.63
CA GLY A 107 -12.91 -3.74 3.00
C GLY A 107 -13.35 -2.63 3.95
N SER A 108 -12.96 -1.38 3.67
CA SER A 108 -13.37 -0.17 4.39
C SER A 108 -14.48 0.63 3.68
N SER A 109 -15.07 0.07 2.62
CA SER A 109 -16.08 0.72 1.76
C SER A 109 -15.63 2.03 1.09
N ILE A 110 -14.33 2.19 0.85
CA ILE A 110 -13.78 3.33 0.13
C ILE A 110 -13.93 3.09 -1.38
N ASP A 111 -14.34 4.14 -2.12
CA ASP A 111 -14.46 4.06 -3.57
C ASP A 111 -13.07 4.11 -4.22
N LEU A 112 -12.67 2.99 -4.84
CA LEU A 112 -11.38 2.86 -5.51
C LEU A 112 -11.21 3.86 -6.66
N MET A 113 -12.28 4.19 -7.38
CA MET A 113 -12.22 5.12 -8.51
C MET A 113 -11.99 6.55 -8.02
N GLU A 114 -12.57 6.92 -6.87
CA GLU A 114 -12.32 8.19 -6.20
C GLU A 114 -10.86 8.28 -5.71
N VAL A 115 -10.34 7.21 -5.09
CA VAL A 115 -8.93 7.13 -4.67
C VAL A 115 -8.00 7.38 -5.86
N VAL A 116 -8.26 6.75 -7.01
CA VAL A 116 -7.47 6.95 -8.23
C VAL A 116 -7.59 8.39 -8.72
N ASP A 117 -8.80 8.94 -8.84
CA ASP A 117 -8.99 10.32 -9.31
C ASP A 117 -8.26 11.34 -8.44
N ARG A 118 -8.26 11.12 -7.12
CA ARG A 118 -7.68 12.04 -6.15
C ARG A 118 -6.17 11.92 -6.03
N PHE A 119 -5.64 10.69 -6.09
CA PHE A 119 -4.26 10.41 -5.72
C PHE A 119 -3.42 9.79 -6.85
N HIS A 120 -3.87 9.76 -8.11
CA HIS A 120 -3.14 9.12 -9.21
C HIS A 120 -1.64 9.50 -9.31
N SER A 121 -1.28 10.75 -8.99
CA SER A 121 0.11 11.23 -9.01
C SER A 121 0.95 10.77 -7.82
N LYS A 122 0.31 10.38 -6.72
CA LYS A 122 0.91 9.85 -5.49
C LYS A 122 0.82 8.32 -5.40
N ILE A 123 -0.05 7.67 -6.18
CA ILE A 123 -0.12 6.20 -6.28
C ILE A 123 1.15 5.69 -6.95
N MET A 124 1.91 4.95 -6.16
CA MET A 124 3.30 4.64 -6.42
C MET A 124 3.53 3.12 -6.48
N HIS A 125 2.69 2.38 -5.78
CA HIS A 125 2.64 0.91 -5.75
C HIS A 125 1.18 0.49 -5.67
N VAL A 126 0.82 -0.64 -6.26
CA VAL A 126 -0.53 -1.19 -6.17
C VAL A 126 -0.43 -2.64 -5.73
N ASP A 127 -1.09 -2.95 -4.62
CA ASP A 127 -1.32 -4.32 -4.19
C ASP A 127 -2.70 -4.74 -4.69
N LEU A 128 -2.70 -5.71 -5.60
CA LEU A 128 -3.89 -6.37 -6.09
C LEU A 128 -4.28 -7.43 -5.08
N LYS A 129 -5.50 -7.31 -4.58
CA LYS A 129 -6.11 -8.20 -3.61
C LYS A 129 -7.60 -8.26 -3.91
N ASP A 130 -8.24 -9.37 -3.59
CA ASP A 130 -9.68 -9.54 -3.77
C ASP A 130 -10.35 -9.73 -2.39
N THR A 131 -11.46 -9.04 -2.16
CA THR A 131 -12.23 -9.15 -0.91
C THR A 131 -13.62 -9.70 -1.17
N GLU A 132 -14.14 -10.51 -0.24
CA GLU A 132 -15.45 -11.18 -0.36
C GLU A 132 -16.60 -10.20 -0.59
N ARG A 133 -16.56 -9.04 0.07
CA ARG A 133 -17.56 -7.97 -0.08
C ARG A 133 -17.02 -6.64 0.43
N LYS A 134 -17.63 -5.53 -0.01
CA LYS A 134 -17.33 -4.20 0.50
C LYS A 134 -17.75 -4.04 1.96
N GLY A 135 -16.98 -3.27 2.73
CA GLY A 135 -17.21 -2.98 4.15
C GLY A 135 -16.85 -4.09 5.12
N ILE A 136 -16.34 -5.23 4.63
CA ILE A 136 -15.74 -6.28 5.45
C ILE A 136 -14.45 -6.71 4.78
N HIS A 137 -13.33 -6.48 5.46
CA HIS A 137 -12.05 -6.99 4.99
C HIS A 137 -11.95 -8.50 5.24
N ARG A 138 -12.28 -9.28 4.19
CA ARG A 138 -12.12 -10.73 4.16
C ARG A 138 -11.53 -11.13 2.81
N VAL A 139 -10.22 -11.36 2.79
CA VAL A 139 -9.47 -11.68 1.59
C VAL A 139 -9.89 -13.04 1.03
N VAL A 140 -10.09 -13.11 -0.29
CA VAL A 140 -10.44 -14.32 -1.02
C VAL A 140 -9.53 -14.50 -2.23
N ASN A 141 -9.58 -15.68 -2.85
CA ASN A 141 -8.88 -15.91 -4.11
C ASN A 141 -9.48 -15.03 -5.20
N PHE A 142 -8.64 -14.56 -6.14
CA PHE A 142 -9.10 -13.75 -7.26
C PHE A 142 -10.23 -14.43 -8.05
N GLY A 143 -11.28 -13.66 -8.30
CA GLY A 143 -12.49 -14.09 -9.01
C GLY A 143 -13.59 -14.60 -8.08
N ASP A 144 -13.30 -14.78 -6.79
CA ASP A 144 -14.31 -15.11 -5.77
C ASP A 144 -14.79 -13.88 -5.00
N GLY A 145 -14.16 -12.71 -5.18
CA GLY A 145 -14.50 -11.48 -4.50
C GLY A 145 -15.15 -10.43 -5.41
N VAL A 146 -15.20 -9.20 -4.92
CA VAL A 146 -15.90 -8.08 -5.54
C VAL A 146 -14.99 -6.95 -5.99
N THR A 147 -13.68 -7.08 -5.82
CA THR A 147 -12.75 -5.96 -6.05
C THR A 147 -12.49 -5.76 -7.53
N ASP A 148 -12.81 -4.56 -8.03
CA ASP A 148 -12.60 -4.15 -9.43
C ASP A 148 -11.14 -3.77 -9.70
N ASN A 149 -10.25 -4.76 -9.61
CA ASN A 149 -8.83 -4.60 -9.88
C ASN A 149 -8.57 -4.17 -11.33
N GLU A 150 -9.32 -4.72 -12.29
CA GLU A 150 -9.21 -4.40 -13.72
C GLU A 150 -9.52 -2.91 -13.96
N GLY A 151 -10.65 -2.41 -13.46
CA GLY A 151 -11.04 -1.01 -13.61
C GLY A 151 -10.02 -0.05 -13.01
N VAL A 152 -9.49 -0.36 -11.82
CA VAL A 152 -8.44 0.43 -11.16
C VAL A 152 -7.18 0.50 -12.02
N ILE A 153 -6.71 -0.64 -12.52
CA ILE A 153 -5.51 -0.70 -13.38
C ILE A 153 -5.74 0.12 -14.65
N GLN A 154 -6.86 -0.08 -15.34
CA GLN A 154 -7.15 0.67 -16.57
C GLN A 154 -7.19 2.18 -16.33
N LYS A 155 -7.82 2.61 -15.24
CA LYS A 155 -7.90 4.03 -14.88
C LYS A 155 -6.54 4.62 -14.55
N LEU A 156 -5.73 3.92 -13.75
CA LEU A 156 -4.34 4.32 -13.45
C LEU A 156 -3.48 4.40 -14.71
N LEU A 157 -3.62 3.44 -15.62
CA LEU A 157 -2.93 3.49 -16.91
C LEU A 157 -3.38 4.69 -17.76
N GLY A 158 -4.65 5.08 -17.70
CA GLY A 158 -5.17 6.31 -18.30
C GLY A 158 -4.51 7.58 -17.74
N TYR A 159 -4.14 7.58 -16.47
CA TYR A 159 -3.33 8.63 -15.83
C TYR A 159 -1.81 8.47 -16.04
N GLY A 160 -1.38 7.46 -16.79
CA GLY A 160 0.03 7.25 -17.13
C GLY A 160 0.85 6.54 -16.05
N TYR A 161 0.21 5.75 -15.17
CA TYR A 161 0.89 4.95 -14.15
C TYR A 161 1.97 4.02 -14.75
N LYS A 162 3.12 3.94 -14.08
CA LYS A 162 4.30 3.13 -14.48
C LYS A 162 4.92 2.36 -13.31
N GLY A 163 4.21 2.27 -12.19
CA GLY A 163 4.69 1.56 -11.00
C GLY A 163 4.45 0.05 -11.08
N TYR A 164 4.65 -0.63 -9.96
CA TYR A 164 4.45 -2.08 -9.86
C TYR A 164 3.01 -2.41 -9.48
N LEU A 165 2.49 -3.43 -10.14
CA LEU A 165 1.31 -4.17 -9.70
C LEU A 165 1.80 -5.44 -9.01
N VAL A 166 1.44 -5.65 -7.74
CA VAL A 166 1.81 -6.84 -6.96
C VAL A 166 0.57 -7.65 -6.66
N VAL A 167 0.60 -8.94 -7.00
CA VAL A 167 -0.47 -9.88 -6.64
C VAL A 167 -0.26 -10.33 -5.19
N GLU A 168 -1.15 -9.92 -4.29
CA GLU A 168 -1.13 -10.31 -2.89
C GLU A 168 -2.29 -11.28 -2.56
N MET A 169 -1.99 -12.57 -2.65
CA MET A 169 -2.98 -13.64 -2.52
C MET A 169 -3.57 -13.78 -1.11
N ALA A 170 -4.81 -14.26 -1.05
CA ALA A 170 -5.36 -14.85 0.17
C ALA A 170 -4.46 -16.01 0.66
N PRO A 171 -4.51 -16.35 1.96
CA PRO A 171 -3.91 -17.58 2.45
C PRO A 171 -4.38 -18.78 1.61
N PRO A 172 -3.47 -19.72 1.26
CA PRO A 172 -3.84 -20.86 0.44
C PRO A 172 -4.95 -21.68 1.11
N ARG A 173 -6.01 -21.98 0.35
CA ARG A 173 -7.10 -22.86 0.81
C ARG A 173 -6.62 -24.31 0.94
N ASN A 174 -5.74 -24.72 0.04
CA ASN A 174 -5.10 -26.02 -0.02
C ASN A 174 -3.70 -25.83 -0.62
N GLU A 175 -2.67 -26.41 -0.01
CA GLU A 175 -1.30 -26.37 -0.54
C GLU A 175 -1.18 -27.03 -1.93
N GLU A 176 -2.01 -28.03 -2.21
CA GLU A 176 -2.05 -28.73 -3.50
C GLU A 176 -2.53 -27.81 -4.64
N THR A 177 -3.34 -26.78 -4.34
CA THR A 177 -3.87 -25.84 -5.34
C THR A 177 -3.06 -24.54 -5.43
N LEU A 178 -2.07 -24.32 -4.56
CA LEU A 178 -1.33 -23.06 -4.46
C LEU A 178 -0.78 -22.57 -5.81
N VAL A 179 -0.10 -23.45 -6.56
CA VAL A 179 0.49 -23.10 -7.85
C VAL A 179 -0.59 -22.76 -8.89
N GLN A 180 -1.73 -23.46 -8.85
CA GLN A 180 -2.84 -23.21 -9.75
C GLN A 180 -3.51 -21.86 -9.43
N ASP A 181 -3.69 -21.56 -8.15
CA ASP A 181 -4.25 -20.29 -7.67
C ASP A 181 -3.36 -19.11 -8.06
N LEU A 182 -2.03 -19.25 -7.91
CA LEU A 182 -1.05 -18.23 -8.34
C LEU A 182 -1.07 -18.03 -9.86
N ARG A 183 -1.11 -19.11 -10.65
CA ARG A 183 -1.19 -19.01 -12.12
C ARG A 183 -2.46 -18.33 -12.58
N ARG A 184 -3.59 -18.64 -11.95
CA ARG A 184 -4.87 -17.98 -12.22
C ARG A 184 -4.77 -16.49 -11.95
N ALA A 185 -4.25 -16.08 -10.79
CA ALA A 185 -4.08 -14.67 -10.46
C ALA A 185 -3.14 -13.96 -11.42
N TYR A 186 -2.00 -14.58 -11.76
CA TYR A 186 -1.06 -14.03 -12.75
C TYR A 186 -1.72 -13.83 -14.12
N GLY A 187 -2.45 -14.84 -14.63
CA GLY A 187 -3.11 -14.78 -15.93
C GLY A 187 -4.18 -13.69 -16.06
N LEU A 188 -4.80 -13.27 -14.95
CA LEU A 188 -5.74 -12.14 -14.96
C LEU A 188 -5.06 -10.81 -15.31
N PHE A 189 -3.80 -10.63 -14.88
CA PHE A 189 -3.10 -9.34 -14.92
C PHE A 189 -1.87 -9.32 -15.84
N GLU A 190 -1.43 -10.45 -16.40
CA GLU A 190 -0.23 -10.52 -17.25
C GLU A 190 -0.31 -9.61 -18.48
N LYS A 191 -1.51 -9.36 -19.00
CA LYS A 191 -1.77 -8.43 -20.12
C LYS A 191 -1.36 -6.99 -19.84
N TYR A 192 -1.11 -6.62 -18.57
CA TYR A 192 -0.67 -5.29 -18.16
C TYR A 192 0.84 -5.16 -17.98
N GLN A 193 1.57 -6.26 -18.12
CA GLN A 193 3.03 -6.24 -18.09
C GLN A 193 3.55 -5.51 -19.33
N ARG A 194 4.60 -4.71 -19.15
CA ARG A 194 5.25 -3.93 -20.19
C ARG A 194 6.75 -4.20 -20.20
#